data_AF-A0A5N7D334-F1
#
_entry.id   AF-A0A5N7D334-F1
#
_cell.length_a   1.000
_cell.length_b   1.000
_cell.length_c   1.000
_cell.angle_alpha   90.00
_cell.angle_beta   90.00
_cell.angle_gamma   90.00
#
_symmetry.space_group_name_H-M   'P 1'
#
loop_
_entity.id
_entity.type
_entity.pdbx_description
1 polymer ?
#
loop_
_entity_poly.entity_id
_entity_poly.type
_entity_poly.pdbx_seq_one_letter_code
_entity_poly.pdbx_strand_id
1 'polypeptide(L)'
;MIVSKKGAILAHISPLPFPTNDPQAAENHTREQMGNLLDILRDKKDFRLAPGVKNSGIVCGVFEGAIALPDQKDLIKAILLENLEDNARPRVHRYNIQDPAARSPAAGTVFIDGAGPVPKVYLEDIDQCWF
;
A
#
# COMPACT_ATOMS: atom_id res chain seq x y z
N MET A 1 7.81 6.39 -1.67
CA MET A 1 7.01 5.92 -2.82
C MET A 1 7.95 5.52 -3.94
N ILE A 2 7.62 4.47 -4.70
CA ILE A 2 8.41 3.95 -5.80
C ILE A 2 7.50 3.80 -7.01
N VAL A 3 7.94 4.33 -8.16
CA VAL A 3 7.25 4.19 -9.45
C VAL A 3 8.17 3.43 -10.40
N SER A 4 7.70 2.27 -10.87
CA SER A 4 8.41 1.47 -11.86
C SER A 4 8.14 1.98 -13.27
N LYS A 5 9.16 1.88 -14.15
CA LYS A 5 9.00 2.10 -15.60
C LYS A 5 8.01 1.12 -16.24
N LYS A 6 7.63 0.05 -15.55
CA LYS A 6 6.67 -0.97 -15.99
C LYS A 6 5.24 -0.75 -15.47
N GLY A 7 4.94 0.43 -14.91
CA GLY A 7 3.57 0.80 -14.51
C GLY A 7 3.16 0.35 -13.09
N ALA A 8 4.07 -0.23 -12.31
CA ALA A 8 3.83 -0.53 -10.90
C ALA A 8 4.11 0.70 -10.02
N ILE A 9 3.22 0.98 -9.07
CA ILE A 9 3.36 2.06 -8.10
C ILE A 9 3.22 1.45 -6.70
N LEU A 10 4.21 1.69 -5.84
CA LEU A 10 4.24 1.22 -4.46
C LEU A 10 4.41 2.41 -3.51
N ALA A 11 3.49 2.51 -2.54
CA ALA A 11 3.55 3.52 -1.48
C ALA A 11 3.59 2.83 -0.13
N HIS A 12 4.61 3.17 0.67
CA HIS A 12 4.63 2.86 2.09
C HIS A 12 4.15 4.11 2.83
N ILE A 13 3.09 3.97 3.62
CA ILE A 13 2.50 5.04 4.41
C ILE A 13 2.70 4.66 5.88
N SER A 14 3.64 5.33 6.54
CA SER A 14 3.87 5.11 7.96
C SER A 14 2.68 5.64 8.78
N PRO A 15 2.38 5.06 9.95
CA PRO A 15 1.27 5.52 10.77
C PRO A 15 1.47 6.92 11.32
N LEU A 16 2.72 7.28 11.62
CA LEU A 16 3.12 8.57 12.14
C LEU A 16 4.30 9.11 11.33
N PRO A 17 4.42 10.45 11.22
CA PRO A 17 5.58 11.08 10.59
C PRO A 17 6.79 11.07 11.54
N PHE A 18 6.54 11.27 12.84
CA PHE A 18 7.51 11.30 13.92
C PHE A 18 6.78 11.10 15.26
N PRO A 19 7.50 10.77 16.36
CA PRO A 19 6.90 10.70 17.69
C PRO A 19 6.25 12.02 18.09
N THR A 20 4.97 12.00 18.42
CA THR A 20 4.17 13.20 18.69
C THR A 20 3.02 12.90 19.65
N ASN A 21 2.56 13.93 20.35
CA ASN A 21 1.39 13.88 21.24
C ASN A 21 0.12 14.45 20.58
N ASP A 22 0.22 14.97 19.35
CA ASP A 22 -0.94 15.43 18.61
C ASP A 22 -1.83 14.23 18.23
N PRO A 23 -3.07 14.15 18.74
CA PRO A 23 -3.97 13.03 18.48
C PRO A 23 -4.37 12.92 17.00
N GLN A 24 -4.25 14.00 16.22
CA GLN A 24 -4.59 14.02 14.79
C GLN A 24 -3.40 13.78 13.87
N ALA A 25 -2.18 13.71 14.39
CA ALA A 25 -0.98 13.62 13.57
C ALA A 25 -0.96 12.38 12.66
N ALA A 26 -1.47 11.25 13.15
CA ALA A 26 -1.54 10.01 12.38
C ALA A 26 -2.46 10.12 11.17
N GLU A 27 -3.63 10.74 11.37
CA GLU A 27 -4.61 10.96 10.31
C GLU A 27 -4.10 11.98 9.30
N ASN A 28 -3.61 13.13 9.78
CA ASN A 28 -3.09 14.21 8.95
C ASN A 28 -1.92 13.75 8.08
N HIS A 29 -0.98 12.98 8.65
CA HIS A 29 0.12 12.38 7.90
C HIS A 29 -0.36 11.37 6.84
N THR A 30 -1.34 10.54 7.19
CA THR A 30 -1.93 9.59 6.22
C THR A 30 -2.58 10.35 5.06
N ARG A 31 -3.32 11.43 5.34
CA ARG A 31 -3.93 12.28 4.30
C ARG A 31 -2.87 12.93 3.40
N GLU A 32 -1.80 13.46 3.99
CA GLU A 32 -0.70 14.07 3.24
C GLU A 32 -0.01 13.06 2.31
N GLN A 33 0.38 11.89 2.83
CA GLN A 33 1.00 10.84 2.03
C GLN A 33 0.08 10.32 0.92
N MET A 34 -1.22 10.21 1.20
CA MET A 34 -2.22 9.86 0.19
C MET A 34 -2.39 10.95 -0.87
N GLY A 35 -2.34 12.23 -0.50
CA GLY A 35 -2.31 13.34 -1.46
C GLY A 35 -1.15 13.22 -2.44
N ASN A 36 0.06 12.99 -1.92
CA ASN A 36 1.25 12.75 -2.74
C ASN A 36 1.10 11.53 -3.66
N LEU A 37 0.50 10.44 -3.17
CA LEU A 37 0.21 9.25 -3.98
C LEU A 37 -0.79 9.56 -5.10
N LEU A 38 -1.86 10.31 -4.81
CA LEU A 38 -2.85 10.70 -5.81
C LEU A 38 -2.24 11.57 -6.90
N ASP A 39 -1.35 12.50 -6.55
CA ASP A 39 -0.66 13.33 -7.52
C ASP A 39 0.23 12.49 -8.45
N ILE A 40 0.96 11.52 -7.90
CA ILE A 40 1.72 10.55 -8.72
C ILE A 40 0.80 9.73 -9.62
N LEU A 41 -0.34 9.25 -9.10
CA LEU A 41 -1.29 8.48 -9.89
C LEU A 41 -1.84 9.32 -11.05
N ARG A 42 -2.18 10.59 -10.81
CA ARG A 42 -2.67 11.54 -11.83
C ARG A 42 -1.60 11.85 -12.87
N ASP A 43 -0.38 12.17 -12.44
CA ASP A 43 0.75 12.46 -13.35
C ASP A 43 1.12 11.23 -14.20
N LYS A 44 1.05 10.03 -13.63
CA LYS A 44 1.34 8.78 -14.32
C LYS A 44 0.11 8.11 -14.93
N LYS A 45 -0.96 8.86 -15.23
CA LYS A 45 -2.19 8.31 -15.84
C LYS A 45 -1.89 7.55 -17.14
N ASP A 46 -0.96 8.06 -17.94
CA ASP A 46 -0.59 7.46 -19.23
C ASP A 46 0.23 6.17 -19.09
N PHE A 47 1.01 6.03 -18.00
CA PHE A 47 1.72 4.79 -17.68
C PHE A 47 0.78 3.65 -17.27
N ARG A 48 -0.48 3.96 -16.98
CA ARG A 48 -1.51 3.00 -16.53
C ARG A 48 -2.43 2.55 -17.68
N LEU A 49 -2.10 2.85 -18.95
CA LEU A 49 -3.01 2.72 -20.11
C LEU A 49 -3.20 1.30 -20.71
N ALA A 50 -2.56 0.22 -20.21
CA ALA A 50 -2.82 -1.14 -20.71
C ALA A 50 -2.60 -2.25 -19.67
N PRO A 51 -3.30 -3.42 -19.73
CA PRO A 51 -4.57 -3.71 -20.40
C PRO A 51 -5.75 -3.70 -19.39
N GLY A 52 -6.95 -3.32 -19.83
CA GLY A 52 -8.32 -3.62 -19.32
C GLY A 52 -8.67 -3.64 -17.80
N VAL A 53 -7.80 -4.15 -16.94
CA VAL A 53 -8.01 -4.40 -15.50
C VAL A 53 -6.80 -3.89 -14.73
N LYS A 54 -7.01 -2.85 -13.92
CA LYS A 54 -5.99 -2.31 -13.02
C LYS A 54 -6.07 -3.05 -11.68
N ASN A 55 -5.03 -3.80 -11.36
CA ASN A 55 -4.90 -4.44 -10.05
C ASN A 55 -4.44 -3.41 -9.02
N SER A 56 -5.14 -3.34 -7.89
CA SER A 56 -4.80 -2.46 -6.77
C SER A 56 -5.10 -3.16 -5.46
N GLY A 57 -4.28 -2.88 -4.45
CA GLY A 57 -4.47 -3.45 -3.13
C GLY A 57 -3.85 -2.61 -2.02
N ILE A 58 -4.41 -2.75 -0.83
CA ILE A 58 -3.90 -2.20 0.42
C ILE A 58 -3.35 -3.38 1.21
N VAL A 59 -2.07 -3.34 1.57
CA VAL A 59 -1.44 -4.39 2.37
C VAL A 59 -1.42 -3.96 3.83
N CYS A 60 -1.99 -4.79 4.70
CA CYS A 60 -2.10 -4.52 6.13
C CYS A 60 -1.51 -5.68 6.95
N GLY A 61 -0.75 -5.32 7.97
CA GLY A 61 -0.34 -6.27 8.99
C GLY A 61 -1.51 -6.63 9.92
N VAL A 62 -1.52 -7.88 10.38
CA VAL A 62 -2.42 -8.39 11.41
C VAL A 62 -1.57 -8.67 12.65
N PHE A 63 -1.93 -8.03 13.75
CA PHE A 63 -1.27 -8.20 15.05
C PHE A 63 -2.33 -8.70 16.05
N GLU A 64 -2.02 -9.78 16.77
CA GLU A 64 -2.95 -10.40 17.74
C GLU A 64 -4.35 -10.68 17.18
N GLY A 65 -4.43 -11.10 15.91
CA GLY A 65 -5.70 -11.43 15.24
C GLY A 65 -6.51 -10.23 14.74
N ALA A 66 -6.05 -9.00 14.98
CA ALA A 66 -6.68 -7.78 14.49
C ALA A 66 -5.83 -7.09 13.41
N ILE A 67 -6.48 -6.41 12.46
CA ILE A 67 -5.76 -5.53 11.52
C ILE A 67 -5.10 -4.41 12.34
N ALA A 68 -3.80 -4.22 12.15
CA ALA A 68 -3.11 -3.08 12.71
C ALA A 68 -3.67 -1.79 12.09
N LEU A 69 -4.04 -0.83 12.94
CA LEU A 69 -4.44 0.53 12.56
C LEU A 69 -5.65 0.54 11.58
N PRO A 70 -6.80 -0.02 12.02
CA PRO A 70 -7.98 -0.18 11.16
C PRO A 70 -8.49 1.16 10.59
N ASP A 71 -8.45 2.23 11.39
CA ASP A 71 -8.91 3.56 10.97
C ASP A 71 -8.08 4.13 9.82
N GLN A 72 -6.76 3.93 9.84
CA GLN A 72 -5.88 4.34 8.74
C GLN A 72 -6.15 3.55 7.47
N LYS A 73 -6.38 2.25 7.58
CA LYS A 73 -6.78 1.41 6.44
C LYS A 73 -8.11 1.89 5.84
N ASP A 74 -9.10 2.23 6.67
CA ASP A 74 -10.38 2.73 6.18
C ASP A 74 -10.26 4.11 5.54
N LEU A 75 -9.43 5.01 6.09
CA LEU A 75 -9.11 6.30 5.49
C LEU A 75 -8.43 6.15 4.12
N ILE A 76 -7.39 5.32 4.01
CA ILE A 76 -6.69 5.06 2.74
C ILE A 76 -7.68 4.53 1.70
N LYS A 77 -8.52 3.57 2.10
CA LYS A 77 -9.54 3.00 1.22
C LYS A 77 -10.55 4.05 0.75
N ALA A 78 -11.04 4.90 1.66
CA ALA A 78 -11.97 5.98 1.31
C ALA A 78 -11.35 6.95 0.30
N ILE A 79 -10.11 7.42 0.56
CA ILE A 79 -9.41 8.35 -0.34
C ILE A 79 -9.23 7.74 -1.74
N LEU A 80 -8.84 6.46 -1.84
CA LEU A 80 -8.69 5.78 -3.13
C LEU A 80 -10.02 5.67 -3.89
N LEU A 81 -11.10 5.32 -3.20
CA LEU A 81 -12.43 5.19 -3.81
C LEU A 81 -12.99 6.53 -4.30
N GLU A 82 -12.75 7.61 -3.56
CA GLU A 82 -13.25 8.95 -3.88
C GLU A 82 -12.47 9.63 -5.01
N ASN A 83 -11.19 9.28 -5.20
CA ASN A 83 -10.29 10.04 -6.08
C ASN A 83 -9.84 9.30 -7.34
N LEU A 84 -10.14 8.01 -7.49
CA LEU A 84 -9.73 7.22 -8.65
C LEU A 84 -10.91 6.90 -9.58
N GLU A 85 -10.89 7.52 -10.77
CA GLU A 85 -11.89 7.35 -11.84
C GLU A 85 -12.04 5.90 -12.32
N ASP A 86 -11.00 5.09 -12.14
CA ASP A 86 -10.93 3.72 -12.66
C ASP A 86 -11.74 2.69 -11.86
N ASN A 87 -12.50 3.12 -10.83
CA ASN A 87 -13.08 2.20 -9.84
C ASN A 87 -12.02 1.20 -9.34
N ALA A 88 -10.82 1.69 -9.04
CA ALA A 88 -9.82 0.92 -8.35
C ALA A 88 -10.44 0.56 -6.99
N ARG A 89 -11.09 -0.61 -6.91
CA ARG A 89 -11.64 -1.17 -5.68
C ARG A 89 -10.48 -1.93 -5.07
N PRO A 90 -9.62 -1.28 -4.25
CA PRO A 90 -8.42 -1.95 -3.77
C PRO A 90 -8.83 -3.15 -2.94
N ARG A 91 -8.21 -4.30 -3.22
CA ARG A 91 -8.34 -5.48 -2.37
C ARG A 91 -7.52 -5.26 -1.10
N VAL A 92 -8.06 -5.65 0.05
CA VAL A 92 -7.31 -5.61 1.30
C VAL A 92 -6.58 -6.94 1.45
N HIS A 93 -5.26 -6.89 1.39
CA HIS A 93 -4.37 -8.02 1.61
C HIS A 93 -3.82 -7.97 3.03
N ARG A 94 -3.80 -9.12 3.69
CA ARG A 94 -3.43 -9.24 5.10
C ARG A 94 -2.22 -10.13 5.24
N TYR A 95 -1.31 -9.78 6.13
CA TYR A 95 -0.23 -10.66 6.54
C TYR A 95 -0.11 -10.68 8.06
N ASN A 96 0.22 -11.84 8.63
CA ASN A 96 0.38 -11.95 10.07
C ASN A 96 1.75 -11.40 10.46
N ILE A 97 1.76 -10.43 11.35
CA ILE A 97 2.98 -9.94 11.98
C ILE A 97 3.40 -10.99 13.01
N GLN A 98 4.45 -11.75 12.69
CA GLN A 98 5.05 -12.67 13.66
C GLN A 98 5.74 -11.90 14.80
N ASP A 99 5.96 -12.59 15.92
CA ASP A 99 6.48 -12.06 17.18
C ASP A 99 7.61 -11.02 16.96
N PRO A 100 7.47 -9.79 17.50
CA PRO A 100 8.49 -8.75 17.43
C PRO A 100 9.89 -9.22 17.86
N ALA A 101 9.99 -10.20 18.76
CA ALA A 101 11.25 -10.71 19.30
C ALA A 101 12.06 -11.55 18.29
N ALA A 102 11.44 -12.05 17.23
CA ALA A 102 12.07 -12.91 16.22
C ALA A 102 12.40 -12.18 14.90
N ARG A 103 12.27 -10.85 14.85
CA ARG A 103 12.25 -10.11 13.58
C ARG A 103 13.61 -10.06 12.87
N SER A 104 13.64 -10.67 11.70
CA SER A 104 14.55 -10.28 10.62
C SER A 104 14.31 -8.80 10.26
N PRO A 105 15.36 -8.02 9.92
CA PRO A 105 15.22 -6.65 9.41
C PRO A 105 14.31 -6.53 8.18
N ALA A 106 14.13 -7.62 7.42
CA ALA A 106 13.27 -7.66 6.25
C ALA A 106 11.80 -7.95 6.56
N ALA A 107 11.44 -8.25 7.82
CA ALA A 107 10.10 -8.67 8.18
C ALA A 107 9.03 -7.62 7.80
N GLY A 108 7.95 -8.07 7.15
CA GLY A 108 6.89 -7.19 6.67
C GLY A 108 7.24 -6.37 5.42
N THR A 109 8.39 -6.59 4.78
CA THR A 109 8.77 -5.89 3.55
C THR A 109 7.90 -6.37 2.40
N VAL A 110 7.22 -5.44 1.74
CA VAL A 110 6.48 -5.70 0.50
C VAL A 110 7.28 -5.17 -0.67
N PHE A 111 7.50 -5.99 -1.70
CA PHE A 111 8.06 -5.51 -2.96
C PHE A 111 7.31 -6.09 -4.17
N ILE A 112 7.43 -5.39 -5.29
CA ILE A 112 6.82 -5.76 -6.56
C ILE A 112 7.93 -6.14 -7.53
N ASP A 113 7.94 -7.40 -7.98
CA ASP A 113 8.80 -7.85 -9.06
C ASP A 113 8.09 -7.67 -10.40
N GLY A 114 8.58 -6.72 -11.19
CA GLY A 114 8.10 -6.47 -12.54
C GLY A 114 8.90 -7.19 -13.63
N ALA A 115 9.85 -8.08 -13.32
CA ALA A 115 10.68 -8.74 -14.33
C ALA A 115 9.85 -9.58 -15.32
N GLY A 116 8.80 -10.24 -14.83
CA GLY A 116 7.90 -11.08 -15.61
C GLY A 116 6.81 -10.34 -16.41
N PRO A 117 6.02 -11.08 -17.20
CA PRO A 117 4.90 -10.52 -17.96
C PRO A 117 3.73 -10.05 -17.08
N VAL A 118 3.56 -10.68 -15.92
CA VAL A 118 2.63 -10.26 -14.86
C VAL A 118 3.47 -9.89 -13.64
N PRO A 119 3.35 -8.66 -13.11
CA PRO A 119 4.06 -8.29 -11.89
C PRO A 119 3.65 -9.17 -10.72
N LYS A 120 4.64 -9.63 -9.95
CA LYS A 120 4.43 -10.43 -8.74
C LYS A 120 4.61 -9.57 -7.50
N VAL A 121 3.89 -9.89 -6.43
CA VAL A 121 4.03 -9.20 -5.15
C VAL A 121 4.52 -10.19 -4.12
N TYR A 122 5.63 -9.84 -3.51
CA TYR A 122 6.26 -10.62 -2.47
C TYR A 122 6.07 -9.90 -1.14
N LEU A 123 5.81 -10.69 -0.11
CA LEU A 123 6.02 -10.30 1.26
C LEU A 123 7.25 -11.09 1.72
N GLU A 124 8.30 -10.37 2.10
CA GLU A 124 9.60 -10.98 2.39
C GLU A 124 10.09 -11.79 1.18
N ASP A 125 10.27 -13.11 1.30
CA ASP A 125 10.69 -14.01 0.23
C ASP A 125 9.54 -14.85 -0.36
N ILE A 126 8.29 -14.58 0.04
CA ILE A 126 7.12 -15.39 -0.31
C ILE A 126 6.23 -14.65 -1.32
N ASP A 127 6.08 -15.24 -2.52
CA ASP A 127 5.09 -14.81 -3.52
C ASP A 127 3.68 -14.97 -2.93
N GLN A 128 2.94 -13.86 -2.89
CA GLN A 128 1.63 -13.82 -2.25
C GLN A 128 0.49 -14.19 -3.21
N CYS A 129 0.75 -14.28 -4.52
CA CYS A 129 -0.26 -14.56 -5.54
C CYS A 129 -1.49 -13.63 -5.46
N TRP A 130 -1.28 -12.37 -5.07
CA TRP A 130 -2.36 -11.39 -4.84
C TRP A 130 -3.02 -10.85 -6.12
N PHE A 131 -2.29 -10.89 -7.25
CA PHE A 131 -2.67 -10.25 -8.51
C PHE A 131 -2.45 -11.15 -9.72
#